data_AF-A0A523E1W1-F1
#
_entry.id   AF-A0A523E1W1-F1
#
_cell.length_a   1.000
_cell.length_b   1.000
_cell.length_c   1.000
_cell.angle_alpha   90.00
_cell.angle_beta   90.00
_cell.angle_gamma   90.00
#
_symmetry.space_group_name_H-M   'P 1'
#
loop_
_entity.id
_entity.type
_entity.pdbx_description
1 polymer ?
#
loop_
_entity_poly.entity_id
_entity_poly.type
_entity_poly.pdbx_seq_one_letter_code
_entity_poly.pdbx_strand_id
1 'polypeptide(L)'
;MGEPEVSASEPQPTRRRGIAAAAFALALGVLAGVLRVWSTTKPTPAEVVRFTIDLPLDQKLSGSGLAGIVAISRDGGRIAYTAEPDGAARLHLRAMDAFEARPVSATEGAVGPFFSPDGEWIGFFANGNLQKISWNGERPSTICPISGFAGGAFWNEDDQIIYADPTFGLFRVSASGGVPEFLTQPDSKNGEYNLLNPQPLPGGDVLLITMRTMEGPRFGVHQLETGERGGEPHALCADRFRRSSCLYT
;
A
#
# COMPACT_ATOMS: atom_id res chain seq x y z
N MET A 1 -72.48 -40.15 55.66
CA MET A 1 -72.27 -38.69 55.64
C MET A 1 -70.80 -38.48 55.98
N GLY A 2 -70.01 -38.14 54.97
CA GLY A 2 -68.54 -38.07 55.02
C GLY A 2 -68.01 -37.87 53.60
N GLU A 3 -67.95 -36.61 53.19
CA GLU A 3 -67.28 -36.11 51.98
C GLU A 3 -66.07 -35.28 52.46
N PRO A 4 -65.08 -34.95 51.61
CA PRO A 4 -64.20 -35.79 50.81
C PRO A 4 -62.71 -35.49 51.17
N GLU A 5 -61.75 -36.25 50.64
CA GLU A 5 -60.36 -35.76 50.58
C GLU A 5 -59.87 -35.77 49.13
N VAL A 6 -59.91 -34.60 48.51
CA VAL A 6 -59.36 -34.33 47.18
C VAL A 6 -57.86 -34.09 47.34
N SER A 7 -57.06 -35.05 46.88
CA SER A 7 -55.60 -34.93 46.80
C SER A 7 -55.23 -33.90 45.72
N ALA A 8 -54.83 -32.70 46.13
CA ALA A 8 -54.32 -31.67 45.24
C ALA A 8 -52.92 -32.06 44.72
N SER A 9 -52.79 -32.13 43.40
CA SER A 9 -51.52 -32.26 42.68
C SER A 9 -50.76 -30.92 42.75
N GLU A 10 -49.58 -30.91 43.35
CA GLU A 10 -48.74 -29.72 43.47
C GLU A 10 -48.03 -29.43 42.13
N PRO A 11 -48.14 -28.20 41.57
CA PRO A 11 -47.57 -27.89 40.27
C PRO A 11 -46.04 -27.80 40.36
N GLN A 12 -45.33 -28.70 39.68
CA GLN A 12 -43.86 -28.64 39.60
C GLN A 12 -43.37 -27.31 39.01
N PRO A 13 -42.55 -26.52 39.73
CA PRO A 13 -42.14 -25.22 39.25
C PRO A 13 -41.00 -25.31 38.22
N THR A 14 -41.29 -24.83 37.01
CA THR A 14 -40.49 -23.82 36.27
C THR A 14 -39.02 -24.12 35.83
N ARG A 15 -38.57 -25.37 35.74
CA ARG A 15 -37.21 -25.70 35.21
C ARG A 15 -36.94 -25.11 33.80
N ARG A 16 -37.97 -25.06 32.95
CA ARG A 16 -37.92 -24.43 31.61
C ARG A 16 -37.74 -22.90 31.65
N ARG A 17 -38.23 -22.21 32.68
CA ARG A 17 -38.07 -20.75 32.83
C ARG A 17 -36.63 -20.39 33.22
N GLY A 18 -35.98 -21.23 34.03
CA GLY A 18 -34.56 -21.05 34.38
C GLY A 18 -33.62 -21.18 33.19
N ILE A 19 -33.87 -22.15 32.30
CA ILE A 19 -33.07 -22.35 31.07
C ILE A 19 -33.25 -21.18 30.09
N ALA A 20 -34.50 -20.71 29.91
CA ALA A 20 -34.78 -19.56 29.05
C ALA A 20 -34.11 -18.28 29.57
N ALA A 21 -34.13 -18.05 30.89
CA ALA A 21 -33.46 -16.90 31.52
C ALA A 21 -31.93 -16.96 31.33
N ALA A 22 -31.32 -18.14 31.50
CA ALA A 22 -29.88 -18.33 31.30
C ALA A 22 -29.45 -18.12 29.84
N ALA A 23 -30.23 -18.63 28.89
CA ALA A 23 -29.97 -18.43 27.45
C ALA A 23 -30.08 -16.95 27.05
N PHE A 24 -31.06 -16.23 27.61
CA PHE A 24 -31.24 -14.81 27.35
C PHE A 24 -30.08 -13.97 27.93
N ALA A 25 -29.63 -14.29 29.14
CA ALA A 25 -28.47 -13.65 29.74
C ALA A 25 -27.18 -13.89 28.94
N LEU A 26 -26.99 -15.11 28.41
CA LEU A 26 -25.85 -15.44 27.56
C LEU A 26 -25.88 -14.66 26.24
N ALA A 27 -27.05 -14.60 25.59
CA ALA A 27 -27.23 -13.86 24.34
C ALA A 27 -26.96 -12.36 24.52
N LEU A 28 -27.42 -11.76 25.62
CA LEU A 28 -27.11 -10.37 25.97
C LEU A 28 -25.62 -10.16 26.24
N GLY A 29 -24.95 -11.11 26.90
CA GLY A 29 -23.51 -11.07 27.14
C GLY A 29 -22.70 -11.12 25.84
N VAL A 30 -23.06 -12.00 24.91
CA VAL A 30 -22.44 -12.09 23.59
C VAL A 30 -22.68 -10.81 22.79
N LEU A 31 -23.91 -10.31 22.76
CA LEU A 31 -24.25 -9.08 22.06
C LEU A 31 -23.47 -7.88 22.63
N ALA A 32 -23.39 -7.76 23.95
CA ALA A 32 -22.60 -6.73 24.62
C ALA A 32 -21.10 -6.85 24.32
N GLY A 33 -20.57 -8.08 24.28
CA GLY A 33 -19.18 -8.36 23.90
C GLY A 33 -18.87 -7.96 22.47
N VAL A 34 -19.72 -8.37 21.51
CA VAL A 34 -19.60 -8.00 20.09
C VAL A 34 -19.68 -6.48 19.93
N LEU A 35 -20.68 -5.82 20.52
CA LEU A 35 -20.83 -4.37 20.45
C LEU A 35 -19.63 -3.63 21.04
N ARG A 36 -19.03 -4.15 22.12
CA ARG A 36 -17.85 -3.55 22.74
C ARG A 36 -16.63 -3.67 21.83
N VAL A 37 -16.35 -4.85 21.28
CA VAL A 37 -15.27 -5.06 20.30
C VAL A 37 -15.45 -4.12 19.11
N TRP A 38 -16.65 -4.07 18.55
CA TRP A 38 -16.99 -3.19 17.41
C TRP A 38 -16.84 -1.70 17.73
N SER A 39 -17.11 -1.30 18.97
CA SER A 39 -16.92 0.09 19.42
C SER A 39 -15.45 0.45 19.63
N THR A 40 -14.63 -0.49 20.08
CA THR A 40 -13.18 -0.29 20.31
C THR A 40 -12.35 -0.39 19.04
N THR A 41 -12.89 -0.98 17.98
CA THR A 41 -12.25 -1.01 16.65
C THR A 41 -12.59 0.20 15.79
N LYS A 42 -13.38 1.17 16.28
CA LYS A 42 -13.56 2.44 15.56
C LYS A 42 -12.20 3.16 15.54
N PRO A 43 -11.60 3.38 14.37
CA PRO A 43 -10.36 4.15 14.29
C PRO A 43 -10.65 5.51 14.93
N THR A 44 -9.93 5.86 15.99
CA THR A 44 -9.96 7.23 16.51
C THR A 44 -9.58 8.12 15.33
N PRO A 45 -10.39 9.13 14.96
CA PRO A 45 -10.01 10.06 13.92
C PRO A 45 -8.63 10.61 14.27
N ALA A 46 -7.64 10.31 13.44
CA ALA A 46 -6.28 10.78 13.67
C ALA A 46 -6.33 12.32 13.74
N GLU A 47 -5.65 12.89 14.73
CA GLU A 47 -5.53 14.34 14.83
C GLU A 47 -4.86 14.86 13.56
N VAL A 48 -5.50 15.81 12.88
CA VAL A 48 -4.99 16.32 11.59
C VAL A 48 -3.83 17.26 11.86
N VAL A 49 -2.61 16.76 11.70
CA VAL A 49 -1.39 17.58 11.73
C VAL A 49 -1.17 18.22 10.37
N ARG A 50 -0.93 19.53 10.34
CA ARG A 50 -0.56 20.28 9.13
C ARG A 50 0.77 20.97 9.36
N PHE A 51 1.69 20.80 8.42
CA PHE A 51 2.97 21.48 8.41
C PHE A 51 3.44 21.69 6.97
N THR A 52 4.42 22.56 6.81
CA THR A 52 5.10 22.85 5.54
C THR A 52 6.57 22.58 5.73
N ILE A 53 7.21 21.99 4.71
CA ILE A 53 8.66 21.85 4.64
C ILE A 53 9.13 22.82 3.57
N ASP A 54 9.79 23.89 4.01
CA ASP A 54 10.40 24.85 3.09
C ASP A 54 11.69 24.27 2.53
N LEU A 55 11.85 24.34 1.20
CA LEU A 55 13.10 24.02 0.56
C LEU A 55 14.04 25.23 0.65
N PRO A 56 15.34 25.01 0.88
CA PRO A 56 16.35 26.07 0.73
C PRO A 56 16.22 26.78 -0.63
N LEU A 57 16.48 28.10 -0.67
CA LEU A 57 16.26 28.93 -1.86
C LEU A 57 17.07 28.51 -3.08
N ASP A 58 18.18 27.82 -2.87
CA ASP A 58 19.05 27.25 -3.90
C ASP A 58 18.54 25.90 -4.42
N GLN A 59 17.58 25.26 -3.76
CA GLN A 59 17.00 23.99 -4.17
C GLN A 59 15.73 24.16 -5.00
N LYS A 60 15.70 23.45 -6.13
CA LYS A 60 14.48 23.22 -6.91
C LYS A 60 14.22 21.73 -6.96
N LEU A 61 12.97 21.34 -6.73
CA LEU A 61 12.57 19.94 -6.94
C LEU A 61 12.81 19.56 -8.39
N SER A 62 13.37 18.37 -8.58
CA SER A 62 13.68 17.83 -9.90
C SER A 62 12.97 16.50 -10.12
N GLY A 63 12.43 16.31 -11.31
CA GLY A 63 11.75 15.08 -11.69
C GLY A 63 11.47 15.02 -13.18
N SER A 64 11.22 13.80 -13.67
CA SER A 64 10.86 13.53 -15.06
C SER A 64 9.40 13.87 -15.40
N GLY A 65 8.57 14.16 -14.39
CA GLY A 65 7.11 14.27 -14.51
C GLY A 65 6.39 12.92 -14.70
N LEU A 66 7.13 11.81 -14.79
CA LEU A 66 6.59 10.46 -14.92
C LEU A 66 6.60 9.69 -13.60
N ALA A 67 7.68 9.84 -12.83
CA ALA A 67 7.82 9.27 -11.49
C ALA A 67 7.68 10.34 -10.40
N GLY A 68 7.34 9.91 -9.18
CA GLY A 68 7.28 10.79 -8.01
C GLY A 68 8.62 11.49 -7.71
N ILE A 69 8.54 12.67 -7.10
CA ILE A 69 9.72 13.49 -6.72
C ILE A 69 9.99 13.50 -5.21
N VAL A 70 9.04 12.99 -4.43
CA VAL A 70 9.08 12.89 -2.97
C VAL A 70 8.57 11.51 -2.59
N ALA A 71 9.22 10.87 -1.63
CA ALA A 71 8.79 9.67 -0.96
C ALA A 71 8.81 9.88 0.55
N ILE A 72 7.90 9.19 1.24
CA ILE A 72 7.82 9.17 2.71
C ILE A 72 7.90 7.69 3.11
N SER A 73 8.68 7.38 4.15
CA SER A 73 8.76 6.02 4.69
C SER A 73 7.41 5.59 5.28
N ARG A 74 7.15 4.28 5.37
CA ARG A 74 5.87 3.76 5.86
C ARG A 74 5.55 4.22 7.29
N ASP A 75 6.56 4.36 8.14
CA ASP A 75 6.44 4.86 9.51
C ASP A 75 6.22 6.38 9.58
N GLY A 76 6.30 7.10 8.46
CA GLY A 76 6.17 8.55 8.39
C GLY A 76 7.38 9.32 8.93
N GLY A 77 8.43 8.63 9.38
CA GLY A 77 9.58 9.25 10.05
C GLY A 77 10.63 9.82 9.11
N ARG A 78 10.61 9.47 7.82
CA ARG A 78 11.67 9.80 6.85
C ARG A 78 11.09 10.31 5.55
N ILE A 79 11.78 11.28 4.97
CA ILE A 79 11.44 11.88 3.68
C ILE A 79 12.67 11.77 2.79
N ALA A 80 12.46 11.31 1.56
CA ALA A 80 13.44 11.34 0.48
C ALA A 80 12.87 12.15 -0.67
N TYR A 81 13.65 13.05 -1.25
CA TYR A 81 13.22 13.83 -2.39
C TYR A 81 14.39 14.12 -3.33
N THR A 82 14.07 14.50 -4.56
CA THR A 82 15.06 14.84 -5.58
C THR A 82 15.09 16.34 -5.82
N ALA A 83 16.28 16.94 -5.73
CA ALA A 83 16.48 18.37 -5.93
C ALA A 83 17.77 18.68 -6.69
N GLU A 84 17.82 19.87 -7.28
CA GLU A 84 18.92 20.39 -8.12
C GLU A 84 19.53 21.66 -7.50
N PRO A 85 20.38 21.57 -6.46
CA PRO A 85 21.01 22.75 -5.86
C PRO A 85 22.06 23.42 -6.77
N ASP A 86 22.74 22.66 -7.62
CA ASP A 86 23.86 23.10 -8.47
C ASP A 86 23.70 22.68 -9.94
N GLY A 87 22.44 22.45 -10.36
CA GLY A 87 22.09 22.05 -11.73
C GLY A 87 22.17 20.55 -12.01
N ALA A 88 22.49 19.72 -11.01
CA ALA A 88 22.42 18.26 -11.11
C ALA A 88 21.46 17.68 -10.07
N ALA A 89 20.49 16.89 -10.53
CA ALA A 89 19.50 16.25 -9.68
C ALA A 89 20.18 15.24 -8.76
N ARG A 90 19.89 15.29 -7.47
CA ARG A 90 20.41 14.33 -6.48
C ARG A 90 19.37 14.03 -5.41
N LEU A 91 19.57 12.92 -4.71
CA LEU A 91 18.76 12.59 -3.55
C LEU A 91 19.08 13.50 -2.36
N HIS A 92 18.04 13.93 -1.68
CA HIS A 92 18.08 14.63 -0.40
C HIS A 92 17.25 13.85 0.62
N LEU A 93 17.80 13.66 1.81
CA LEU A 93 17.19 12.88 2.88
C LEU A 93 16.94 13.78 4.09
N ARG A 94 15.72 13.75 4.62
CA ARG A 94 15.29 14.55 5.77
C ARG A 94 14.49 13.68 6.73
N ALA A 95 14.90 13.61 7.99
CA ALA A 95 14.05 13.04 9.02
C ALA A 95 12.83 13.95 9.26
N MET A 96 11.68 13.39 9.58
CA MET A 96 10.44 14.15 9.75
C MET A 96 10.58 15.22 10.85
N ASP A 97 11.34 14.91 11.90
CA ASP A 97 11.66 15.75 13.06
C ASP A 97 12.88 16.66 12.90
N ALA A 98 13.59 16.59 11.76
CA ALA A 98 14.74 17.43 11.46
C ALA A 98 14.33 18.68 10.68
N PHE A 99 15.03 19.81 10.88
CA PHE A 99 14.78 21.01 10.08
C PHE A 99 15.32 20.87 8.66
N GLU A 100 16.57 20.41 8.53
CA GLU A 100 17.30 20.40 7.27
C GLU A 100 17.38 19.00 6.64
N ALA A 101 17.42 18.98 5.31
CA ALA A 101 17.74 17.79 4.53
C ALA A 101 19.23 17.73 4.23
N ARG A 102 19.81 16.53 4.20
CA ARG A 102 21.18 16.33 3.72
C ARG A 102 21.19 15.81 2.28
N PRO A 103 22.05 16.36 1.40
CA PRO A 103 22.26 15.79 0.07
C PRO A 103 23.00 14.45 0.19
N VAL A 104 22.75 13.56 -0.75
CA VAL A 104 23.39 12.24 -0.83
C VAL A 104 24.37 12.22 -2.00
N SER A 105 25.64 12.00 -1.70
CA SER A 105 26.69 11.90 -2.72
C SER A 105 26.49 10.70 -3.64
N ALA A 106 27.04 10.77 -4.86
CA ALA A 106 27.00 9.69 -5.86
C ALA A 106 25.56 9.32 -6.33
N THR A 107 24.61 10.25 -6.19
CA THR A 107 23.21 10.09 -6.64
C THR A 107 22.86 11.09 -7.74
N GLU A 108 23.85 11.58 -8.47
CA GLU A 108 23.64 12.51 -9.57
C GLU A 108 22.77 11.86 -10.67
N GLY A 109 21.75 12.60 -11.10
CA GLY A 109 20.71 12.12 -12.01
C GLY A 109 19.59 11.33 -11.34
N ALA A 110 19.52 11.30 -10.00
CA ALA A 110 18.48 10.56 -9.29
C ALA A 110 17.08 11.14 -9.53
N VAL A 111 16.13 10.25 -9.82
CA VAL A 111 14.70 10.53 -9.96
C VAL A 111 13.88 9.39 -9.37
N GLY A 112 12.61 9.64 -9.04
CA GLY A 112 11.69 8.59 -8.63
C GLY A 112 12.07 7.88 -7.32
N PRO A 113 12.37 8.59 -6.21
CA PRO A 113 12.68 7.92 -4.95
C PRO A 113 11.48 7.11 -4.44
N PHE A 114 11.77 5.99 -3.78
CA PHE A 114 10.81 5.18 -3.02
C PHE A 114 11.51 4.46 -1.86
N PHE A 115 10.82 4.20 -0.77
CA PHE A 115 11.40 3.52 0.40
C PHE A 115 11.19 2.01 0.35
N SER A 116 12.11 1.27 0.97
CA SER A 116 11.85 -0.10 1.43
C SER A 116 10.76 -0.11 2.51
N PRO A 117 10.09 -1.26 2.75
CA PRO A 117 9.05 -1.38 3.78
C PRO A 117 9.54 -1.02 5.19
N ASP A 118 10.78 -1.36 5.52
CA ASP A 118 11.44 -1.05 6.78
C ASP A 118 11.99 0.39 6.87
N GLY A 119 11.97 1.14 5.76
CA GLY A 119 12.50 2.49 5.66
C GLY A 119 14.03 2.60 5.70
N GLU A 120 14.77 1.48 5.77
CA GLU A 120 16.24 1.46 5.84
C GLU A 120 16.92 1.74 4.49
N TRP A 121 16.21 1.55 3.39
CA TRP A 121 16.73 1.72 2.03
C TRP A 121 15.84 2.64 1.21
N ILE A 122 16.48 3.32 0.26
CA ILE A 122 15.84 4.19 -0.72
C ILE A 122 16.21 3.66 -2.08
N GLY A 123 15.21 3.21 -2.82
CA GLY A 123 15.32 2.91 -4.24
C GLY A 123 15.12 4.18 -5.08
N PHE A 124 15.82 4.27 -6.21
CA PHE A 124 15.75 5.39 -7.13
C PHE A 124 16.28 5.00 -8.50
N PHE A 125 16.00 5.81 -9.51
CA PHE A 125 16.52 5.63 -10.85
C PHE A 125 17.60 6.68 -11.13
N ALA A 126 18.74 6.26 -11.66
CA ALA A 126 19.78 7.15 -12.13
C ALA A 126 20.66 6.45 -13.16
N ASN A 127 21.16 7.20 -14.15
CA ASN A 127 22.20 6.73 -15.07
C ASN A 127 21.87 5.40 -15.76
N GLY A 128 20.61 5.20 -16.17
CA GLY A 128 20.17 3.96 -16.84
C GLY A 128 20.03 2.74 -15.91
N ASN A 129 20.00 2.95 -14.60
CA ASN A 129 19.90 1.88 -13.62
C ASN A 129 18.78 2.15 -12.61
N LEU A 130 18.17 1.06 -12.15
CA LEU A 130 17.49 1.04 -10.87
C LEU A 130 18.56 0.79 -9.80
N GLN A 131 18.64 1.67 -8.81
CA GLN A 131 19.64 1.64 -7.76
C GLN A 131 18.97 1.76 -6.39
N LYS A 132 19.70 1.37 -5.35
CA LYS A 132 19.32 1.65 -3.97
C LYS A 132 20.49 2.18 -3.17
N ILE A 133 20.18 2.91 -2.11
CA ILE A 133 21.15 3.34 -1.10
C ILE A 133 20.54 3.17 0.28
N SER A 134 21.36 2.89 1.28
CA SER A 134 20.91 2.88 2.67
C SER A 134 20.54 4.28 3.11
N TRP A 135 19.65 4.39 4.10
CA TRP A 135 19.29 5.66 4.72
C TRP A 135 20.54 6.42 5.15
N ASN A 136 21.53 5.75 5.74
CA ASN A 136 22.76 6.38 6.21
C ASN A 136 23.66 6.95 5.07
N GLY A 137 23.35 6.66 3.81
CA GLY A 137 23.90 7.38 2.67
C GLY A 137 25.33 7.00 2.29
N GLU A 138 25.70 5.71 2.38
CA GLU A 138 27.05 5.25 2.09
C GLU A 138 27.39 5.32 0.58
N ARG A 139 27.03 4.28 -0.17
CA ARG A 139 27.26 4.19 -1.61
C ARG A 139 26.06 3.51 -2.26
N PRO A 140 25.53 4.06 -3.37
CA PRO A 140 24.50 3.36 -4.11
C PRO A 140 24.98 2.02 -4.66
N SER A 141 24.11 1.01 -4.55
CA SER A 141 24.26 -0.28 -5.23
C SER A 141 23.26 -0.38 -6.37
N THR A 142 23.71 -0.84 -7.53
CA THR A 142 22.84 -1.14 -8.66
C THR A 142 22.02 -2.40 -8.40
N ILE A 143 20.72 -2.33 -8.65
CA ILE A 143 19.79 -3.46 -8.61
C ILE A 143 19.74 -4.12 -9.98
N CYS A 144 19.43 -3.34 -11.02
CA CYS A 144 19.41 -3.81 -12.40
C CYS A 144 19.53 -2.63 -13.39
N PRO A 145 19.99 -2.88 -14.64
CA PRO A 145 19.87 -1.92 -15.73
C PRO A 145 18.40 -1.72 -16.13
N ILE A 146 18.08 -0.54 -16.65
CA ILE A 146 16.77 -0.19 -17.23
C ILE A 146 16.96 0.55 -18.57
N SER A 147 15.87 0.79 -19.31
CA SER A 147 15.94 1.51 -20.61
C SER A 147 16.35 2.98 -20.51
N GLY A 148 16.43 3.53 -19.29
CA GLY A 148 16.80 4.93 -19.01
C GLY A 148 15.64 5.80 -18.53
N PHE A 149 14.39 5.34 -18.64
CA PHE A 149 13.22 6.11 -18.20
C PHE A 149 12.61 5.56 -16.91
N ALA A 150 12.37 6.46 -15.96
CA ALA A 150 11.70 6.16 -14.71
C ALA A 150 10.18 6.34 -14.85
N GLY A 151 9.42 5.25 -14.82
CA GLY A 151 7.96 5.26 -14.81
C GLY A 151 7.34 5.20 -13.41
N GLY A 152 8.16 5.16 -12.35
CA GLY A 152 7.74 4.94 -10.97
C GLY A 152 7.97 3.49 -10.50
N ALA A 153 8.04 3.29 -9.20
CA ALA A 153 8.28 1.99 -8.58
C ALA A 153 7.77 1.95 -7.14
N PHE A 154 7.67 0.74 -6.60
CA PHE A 154 7.51 0.51 -5.17
C PHE A 154 8.24 -0.76 -4.73
N TRP A 155 8.51 -0.86 -3.43
CA TRP A 155 9.17 -2.00 -2.80
C TRP A 155 8.17 -2.71 -1.88
N ASN A 156 7.98 -4.02 -2.07
CA ASN A 156 7.04 -4.82 -1.29
C ASN A 156 7.70 -5.55 -0.10
N GLU A 157 6.90 -6.21 0.74
CA GLU A 157 7.37 -6.96 1.91
C GLU A 157 8.26 -8.16 1.58
N ASP A 158 8.14 -8.71 0.37
CA ASP A 158 8.88 -9.89 -0.09
C ASP A 158 10.29 -9.54 -0.62
N ASP A 159 10.77 -8.34 -0.30
CA ASP A 159 12.02 -7.77 -0.78
C ASP A 159 12.12 -7.67 -2.32
N GLN A 160 10.97 -7.46 -2.98
CA GLN A 160 10.87 -7.27 -4.42
C GLN A 160 10.52 -5.82 -4.75
N ILE A 161 11.09 -5.36 -5.86
CA ILE A 161 10.80 -4.05 -6.43
C ILE A 161 10.02 -4.25 -7.71
N ILE A 162 8.85 -3.64 -7.76
CA ILE A 162 8.04 -3.56 -8.97
C ILE A 162 8.23 -2.15 -9.53
N TYR A 163 8.67 -2.07 -10.78
CA TYR A 163 8.91 -0.79 -11.44
C TYR A 163 8.27 -0.74 -12.82
N ALA A 164 7.94 0.48 -13.22
CA ALA A 164 7.46 0.78 -14.56
C ALA A 164 8.60 1.31 -15.43
N ASP A 165 8.80 0.63 -16.54
CA ASP A 165 9.47 1.16 -17.71
C ASP A 165 8.39 1.75 -18.65
N PRO A 166 8.37 3.07 -18.90
CA PRO A 166 7.34 3.69 -19.73
C PRO A 166 7.19 3.05 -21.11
N THR A 167 8.27 2.52 -21.68
CA THR A 167 8.28 1.92 -23.02
C THR A 167 7.90 0.44 -22.98
N PHE A 168 8.43 -0.30 -22.01
CA PHE A 168 8.34 -1.76 -22.02
C PHE A 168 7.31 -2.35 -21.05
N GLY A 169 6.79 -1.57 -20.10
CA GLY A 169 5.76 -1.97 -19.17
C GLY A 169 6.25 -2.19 -17.74
N LEU A 170 5.64 -3.13 -17.03
CA LEU A 170 5.96 -3.43 -15.64
C LEU A 170 6.90 -4.62 -15.52
N PHE A 171 7.82 -4.50 -14.58
CA PHE A 171 8.81 -5.51 -14.27
C PHE A 171 8.89 -5.71 -12.76
N ARG A 172 9.37 -6.88 -12.37
CA ARG A 172 9.67 -7.27 -11.00
C ARG A 172 11.13 -7.69 -10.89
N VAL A 173 11.82 -7.25 -9.84
CA VAL A 173 13.20 -7.66 -9.57
C VAL A 173 13.43 -7.78 -8.07
N SER A 174 14.31 -8.69 -7.65
CA SER A 174 14.77 -8.73 -6.25
C SER A 174 15.48 -7.43 -5.89
N ALA A 175 15.27 -6.90 -4.68
CA ALA A 175 16.00 -5.73 -4.21
C ALA A 175 17.49 -5.99 -3.98
N SER A 176 17.92 -7.26 -3.91
CA SER A 176 19.34 -7.63 -3.97
C SER A 176 19.96 -7.47 -5.37
N GLY A 177 19.14 -7.16 -6.38
CA GLY A 177 19.52 -7.16 -7.78
C GLY A 177 19.31 -8.50 -8.47
N GLY A 178 19.43 -8.49 -9.80
CA GLY A 178 19.24 -9.67 -10.64
C GLY A 178 18.66 -9.32 -12.01
N VAL A 179 18.18 -10.35 -12.71
CA VAL A 179 17.47 -10.18 -13.99
C VAL A 179 16.02 -9.81 -13.70
N PRO A 180 15.51 -8.67 -14.22
CA PRO A 180 14.11 -8.31 -14.08
C PRO A 180 13.19 -9.31 -14.79
N GLU A 181 12.16 -9.73 -14.09
CA GLU A 181 11.04 -10.51 -14.61
C GLU A 181 10.00 -9.58 -15.22
N PHE A 182 9.55 -9.90 -16.43
CA PHE A 182 8.48 -9.18 -17.10
C PHE A 182 7.11 -9.54 -16.49
N LEU A 183 6.31 -8.53 -16.14
CA LEU A 183 4.95 -8.73 -15.64
C LEU A 183 3.90 -8.46 -16.73
N THR A 184 3.95 -7.28 -17.34
CA THR A 184 2.94 -6.87 -18.32
C THR A 184 3.40 -5.65 -19.12
N GLN A 185 2.76 -5.38 -20.25
CA GLN A 185 3.08 -4.26 -21.15
C GLN A 185 1.82 -3.48 -21.55
N PRO A 186 1.93 -2.23 -22.04
CA PRO A 186 0.79 -1.51 -22.61
C PRO A 186 0.04 -2.35 -23.67
N ASP A 187 -1.29 -2.35 -23.61
CA ASP A 187 -2.14 -2.91 -24.67
C ASP A 187 -2.35 -1.90 -25.81
N SER A 188 -1.45 -1.96 -26.79
CA SER A 188 -1.51 -1.10 -27.97
C SER A 188 -2.77 -1.29 -28.81
N LYS A 189 -3.46 -2.44 -28.74
CA LYS A 189 -4.73 -2.66 -29.45
C LYS A 189 -5.86 -1.84 -28.86
N ASN A 190 -5.78 -1.57 -27.56
CA ASN A 190 -6.70 -0.69 -26.83
C ASN A 190 -6.15 0.75 -26.69
N GLY A 191 -5.14 1.10 -27.49
CA GLY A 191 -4.58 2.45 -27.56
C GLY A 191 -3.69 2.85 -26.38
N GLU A 192 -3.30 1.91 -25.52
CA GLU A 192 -2.33 2.15 -24.44
C GLU A 192 -0.92 2.27 -25.01
N TYR A 193 -0.11 3.18 -24.45
CA TYR A 193 1.30 3.32 -24.84
C TYR A 193 2.27 3.47 -23.66
N ASN A 194 1.82 3.80 -22.44
CA ASN A 194 2.64 3.72 -21.23
C ASN A 194 1.86 3.10 -20.06
N LEU A 195 2.57 2.35 -19.22
CA LEU A 195 2.18 1.99 -17.86
C LEU A 195 3.10 2.72 -16.89
N LEU A 196 2.54 3.40 -15.90
CA LEU A 196 3.26 4.29 -14.98
C LEU A 196 2.73 4.16 -13.56
N ASN A 197 3.57 4.57 -12.60
CA ASN A 197 3.28 4.73 -11.18
C ASN A 197 2.53 3.53 -10.58
N PRO A 198 3.13 2.32 -10.62
CA PRO A 198 2.55 1.17 -9.95
C PRO A 198 2.48 1.47 -8.45
N GLN A 199 1.31 1.27 -7.86
CA GLN A 199 1.08 1.45 -6.43
C GLN A 199 0.34 0.23 -5.88
N PRO A 200 0.85 -0.43 -4.83
CA PRO A 200 0.17 -1.57 -4.25
C PRO A 200 -1.12 -1.12 -3.56
N LEU A 201 -2.21 -1.84 -3.78
CA LEU A 201 -3.43 -1.70 -3.00
C LEU A 201 -3.30 -2.47 -1.67
N PRO A 202 -4.13 -2.14 -0.65
CA PRO A 202 -4.19 -2.91 0.58
C PRO A 202 -4.38 -4.41 0.27
N GLY A 203 -3.51 -5.26 0.83
CA GLY A 203 -3.47 -6.69 0.55
C GLY A 203 -2.38 -7.13 -0.43
N GLY A 204 -1.67 -6.22 -1.10
CA GLY A 204 -0.39 -6.50 -1.80
C GLY A 204 -0.50 -7.15 -3.18
N ASP A 205 -1.54 -7.93 -3.45
CA ASP A 205 -1.67 -8.72 -4.70
C ASP A 205 -2.10 -7.90 -5.93
N VAL A 206 -2.65 -6.71 -5.72
CA VAL A 206 -3.23 -5.87 -6.77
C VAL A 206 -2.51 -4.53 -6.82
N LEU A 207 -2.10 -4.13 -8.02
CA LEU A 207 -1.50 -2.84 -8.29
C LEU A 207 -2.51 -1.90 -8.92
N LEU A 208 -2.59 -0.68 -8.43
CA LEU A 208 -3.12 0.46 -9.18
C LEU A 208 -2.03 0.96 -10.14
N ILE A 209 -2.39 1.21 -11.39
CA ILE A 209 -1.47 1.67 -12.44
C ILE A 209 -2.09 2.84 -13.17
N THR A 210 -1.26 3.83 -13.51
CA THR A 210 -1.62 4.90 -14.45
C THR A 210 -1.30 4.44 -15.87
N MET A 211 -2.32 4.36 -16.72
CA MET A 211 -2.20 4.00 -18.13
C MET A 211 -2.32 5.27 -18.96
N ARG A 212 -1.36 5.55 -19.83
CA ARG A 212 -1.52 6.60 -20.84
C ARG A 212 -2.05 5.96 -22.12
N THR A 213 -3.17 6.47 -22.61
CA THR A 213 -3.79 6.02 -23.85
C THR A 213 -3.96 7.18 -24.83
N MET A 214 -4.21 6.86 -26.10
CA MET A 214 -4.49 7.86 -27.15
C MET A 214 -5.70 8.74 -26.81
N GLU A 215 -6.60 8.27 -25.96
CA GLU A 215 -7.81 9.01 -25.53
C GLU A 215 -7.60 9.81 -24.24
N GLY A 216 -6.45 9.64 -23.56
CA GLY A 216 -6.13 10.30 -22.31
C GLY A 216 -5.59 9.33 -21.24
N PRO A 217 -5.15 9.86 -20.09
CA PRO A 217 -4.74 9.03 -18.96
C PRO A 217 -5.95 8.32 -18.34
N ARG A 218 -5.78 7.04 -17.99
CA ARG A 218 -6.75 6.22 -17.28
C ARG A 218 -6.08 5.52 -16.11
N PHE A 219 -6.87 5.10 -15.13
CA PHE A 219 -6.39 4.19 -14.09
C PHE A 219 -6.82 2.77 -14.42
N GLY A 220 -5.96 1.83 -14.09
CA GLY A 220 -6.21 0.40 -14.24
C GLY A 220 -5.66 -0.34 -13.04
N VAL A 221 -6.03 -1.61 -12.95
CA VAL A 221 -5.53 -2.52 -11.93
C VAL A 221 -4.87 -3.72 -12.57
N HIS A 222 -3.80 -4.21 -11.94
CA HIS A 222 -3.08 -5.42 -12.36
C HIS A 222 -2.93 -6.38 -11.19
N GLN A 223 -3.30 -7.64 -11.38
CA GLN A 223 -3.06 -8.70 -10.42
C GLN A 223 -1.66 -9.29 -10.62
N LEU A 224 -0.85 -9.31 -9.56
CA LEU A 224 0.53 -9.80 -9.62
C LEU A 224 0.64 -11.30 -9.89
N GLU A 225 -0.27 -12.11 -9.32
CA GLU A 225 -0.22 -13.57 -9.48
C GLU A 225 -0.79 -14.04 -10.81
N THR A 226 -1.95 -13.52 -11.21
CA THR A 226 -2.65 -13.98 -12.41
C THR A 226 -2.20 -13.26 -13.67
N GLY A 227 -1.54 -12.11 -13.53
CA GLY A 227 -1.18 -11.23 -14.64
C GLY A 227 -2.36 -10.47 -15.25
N GLU A 228 -3.58 -10.66 -14.73
CA GLU A 228 -4.78 -10.03 -15.27
C GLU A 228 -4.74 -8.50 -15.12
N ARG A 229 -5.24 -7.79 -16.13
CA ARG A 229 -5.40 -6.32 -16.10
C ARG A 229 -6.86 -5.94 -16.35
N GLY A 230 -7.35 -4.97 -15.59
CA GLY A 230 -8.73 -4.46 -15.68
C GLY A 230 -8.80 -2.94 -15.56
N GLY A 231 -9.84 -2.35 -16.15
CA GLY A 231 -10.00 -0.88 -16.23
C GLY A 231 -10.72 -0.22 -15.03
N GLU A 232 -11.26 -1.01 -14.09
CA GLU A 232 -12.05 -0.49 -12.98
C GLU A 232 -11.57 -1.10 -11.65
N PRO A 233 -11.07 -0.29 -10.69
CA PRO A 233 -10.68 -0.77 -9.36
C PRO A 233 -11.80 -1.51 -8.62
N HIS A 234 -13.06 -1.14 -8.89
CA HIS A 234 -14.24 -1.76 -8.28
C HIS A 234 -14.55 -3.17 -8.81
N ALA A 235 -14.25 -3.46 -10.08
CA ALA A 235 -14.64 -4.72 -10.69
C ALA A 235 -13.86 -5.92 -10.14
N LEU A 236 -12.60 -5.72 -9.74
CA LEU A 236 -11.76 -6.79 -9.18
C LEU A 236 -11.93 -6.95 -7.66
N CYS A 237 -12.24 -5.87 -6.92
CA CYS A 237 -12.59 -5.98 -5.50
C CYS A 237 -13.93 -6.69 -5.25
N ALA A 238 -14.90 -6.51 -6.15
CA ALA A 238 -16.24 -7.11 -6.00
C ALA A 238 -16.24 -8.65 -6.11
N ASP A 239 -15.31 -9.23 -6.89
CA ASP A 239 -15.29 -10.68 -7.11
C ASP A 239 -14.56 -11.44 -5.99
N ARG A 240 -13.56 -10.81 -5.35
CA ARG A 240 -12.85 -11.40 -4.20
C ARG A 240 -13.66 -11.31 -2.89
N PHE A 241 -14.43 -10.23 -2.67
CA PHE A 241 -15.30 -10.11 -1.48
C PHE A 241 -16.56 -11.00 -1.53
N ARG A 242 -16.99 -11.46 -2.71
CA ARG A 242 -18.04 -12.48 -2.83
C ARG A 242 -17.55 -13.89 -2.46
N ARG A 243 -16.27 -14.19 -2.61
CA ARG A 243 -15.71 -15.54 -2.31
C ARG A 243 -15.25 -15.71 -0.86
N SER A 244 -14.99 -14.62 -0.13
CA SER A 244 -14.63 -14.68 1.30
C SER A 244 -15.83 -14.64 2.26
N SER A 245 -17.07 -14.62 1.74
CA SER A 245 -18.31 -14.58 2.52
C SER A 245 -19.14 -15.86 2.31
N CYS A 246 -18.53 -17.02 2.50
CA CYS A 246 -19.26 -18.28 2.68
C CYS A 246 -18.36 -19.24 3.45
N LEU A 247 -18.31 -19.08 4.77
CA LEU A 247 -18.00 -20.12 5.76
C LEU A 247 -18.20 -19.50 7.15
N TYR A 248 -19.47 -19.27 7.50
CA TYR A 248 -19.97 -19.48 8.85
C TYR A 248 -21.33 -20.16 8.68
N THR A 249 -21.44 -21.32 9.32
CA THR A 249 -22.57 -22.29 9.37
C THR A 249 -23.97 -21.70 9.34
#